data_AF-M7TW50-F1
#
_entry.id   AF-M7TW50-F1
#
_cell.length_a   1.000
_cell.length_b   1.000
_cell.length_c   1.000
_cell.angle_alpha   90.00
_cell.angle_beta   90.00
_cell.angle_gamma   90.00
#
_symmetry.space_group_name_H-M   'P 1'
#
loop_
_entity.id
_entity.type
_entity.pdbx_description
1 polymer ?
#
loop_
_entity_poly.entity_id
_entity_poly.type
_entity_poly.pdbx_seq_one_letter_code
_entity_poly.pdbx_strand_id
1 'polypeptide(L)'
;MIIDVGSISATYSATVTYVLLFHRYEITMGFKNLWRSLRRRRTGEGELDEGEYTDVHARLMKNYPEVSEYWFLGVLLCAAACGFACVTAYPTFTSAAVVPYGILLAIIFVVPLGIIGAVTGVGVTLNVLAEFIGGMISQGNALSLNLFKSFGYVTCAHALSFTQDLKLAHYLKIPPRHTFAAQMVATLISTFVSVAIMGIQFDFKDVCSPHAPMRFSCPGNNTFFTAAVLWGTIGPLKVFGAHV
;
A
#
# COMPACT_ATOMS: atom_id res chain seq x y z
N MET A 1 -12.93 1.25 -21.16
CA MET A 1 -11.57 1.82 -20.96
C MET A 1 -11.60 3.33 -20.71
N ILE A 2 -11.92 4.20 -21.69
CA ILE A 2 -11.92 5.66 -21.45
C ILE A 2 -12.96 6.07 -20.40
N ILE A 3 -14.17 5.50 -20.49
CA ILE A 3 -15.24 5.73 -19.51
C ILE A 3 -14.81 5.24 -18.12
N ASP A 4 -14.27 4.02 -18.02
CA ASP A 4 -13.79 3.48 -16.74
C ASP A 4 -12.68 4.33 -16.11
N VAL A 5 -11.68 4.74 -16.90
CA VAL A 5 -10.58 5.60 -16.43
C VAL A 5 -11.11 6.98 -16.00
N GLY A 6 -12.07 7.54 -16.73
CA GLY A 6 -12.73 8.80 -16.38
C GLY A 6 -13.51 8.72 -15.07
N SER A 7 -14.34 7.68 -14.90
CA SER A 7 -15.10 7.43 -13.66
C SER A 7 -14.18 7.21 -12.46
N ILE A 8 -13.10 6.45 -12.62
CA ILE A 8 -12.12 6.19 -11.56
C ILE A 8 -11.36 7.47 -11.18
N SER A 9 -10.98 8.31 -12.17
CA SER A 9 -10.32 9.59 -11.93
C SER A 9 -11.21 10.58 -11.17
N ALA A 10 -12.50 10.65 -11.53
CA ALA A 10 -13.49 11.43 -10.80
C ALA A 10 -13.69 10.91 -9.36
N THR A 11 -13.61 9.59 -9.17
CA THR A 11 -13.72 8.99 -7.83
C THR A 11 -12.56 9.41 -6.92
N TYR A 12 -11.33 9.50 -7.43
CA TYR A 12 -10.19 9.96 -6.61
C TYR A 12 -10.28 11.44 -6.23
N SER A 13 -10.66 12.32 -7.16
CA SER A 13 -10.81 13.74 -6.84
C SER A 13 -11.95 13.97 -5.87
N ALA A 14 -13.08 13.26 -6.04
CA ALA A 14 -14.19 13.27 -5.08
C ALA A 14 -13.75 12.73 -3.71
N THR A 15 -12.97 11.65 -3.69
CA THR A 15 -12.43 11.05 -2.46
C THR A 15 -11.59 12.04 -1.67
N VAL A 16 -10.61 12.66 -2.32
CA VAL A 16 -9.72 13.63 -1.68
C VAL A 16 -10.52 14.84 -1.19
N THR A 17 -11.44 15.34 -2.01
CA THR A 17 -12.27 16.50 -1.65
C THR A 17 -13.19 16.21 -0.46
N TYR A 18 -13.86 15.05 -0.47
CA TYR A 18 -14.74 14.60 0.61
C TYR A 18 -13.97 14.47 1.93
N VAL A 19 -12.83 13.78 1.90
CA VAL A 19 -12.01 13.55 3.10
C VAL A 19 -11.47 14.88 3.65
N LEU A 20 -10.99 15.78 2.78
CA LEU A 20 -10.49 17.08 3.21
C LEU A 20 -11.60 18.00 3.76
N LEU A 21 -12.81 17.94 3.21
CA LEU A 21 -13.90 18.79 3.70
C LEU A 21 -14.48 18.28 5.02
N PHE A 22 -14.79 16.98 5.11
CA PHE A 22 -15.53 16.41 6.24
C PHE A 22 -14.63 15.90 7.37
N HIS A 23 -13.47 15.32 7.05
CA HIS A 23 -12.60 14.63 8.04
C HIS A 23 -11.29 15.38 8.34
N ARG A 24 -11.16 16.67 7.96
CA ARG A 24 -9.94 17.47 8.24
C ARG A 24 -9.55 17.52 9.71
N TYR A 25 -10.54 17.57 10.61
CA TYR A 25 -10.28 17.67 12.05
C TYR A 25 -9.66 16.38 12.59
N GLU A 26 -10.22 15.23 12.18
CA GLU A 26 -9.70 13.90 12.52
C GLU A 26 -8.27 13.69 11.99
N ILE A 27 -8.01 14.10 10.74
CA ILE A 27 -6.66 14.00 10.14
C ILE A 27 -5.67 14.90 10.88
N THR A 28 -6.07 16.14 11.19
CA THR A 28 -5.19 17.09 11.89
C THR A 28 -4.88 16.60 13.30
N MET A 29 -5.87 16.04 13.99
CA MET A 29 -5.69 15.44 15.32
C MET A 29 -4.78 14.22 15.26
N GLY A 30 -5.01 13.30 14.32
CA GLY A 30 -4.16 12.12 14.11
C GLY A 30 -2.70 12.48 13.80
N PHE A 31 -2.49 13.47 12.91
CA PHE A 31 -1.14 13.93 12.57
C PHE A 31 -0.45 14.63 13.75
N LYS A 32 -1.19 15.40 14.55
CA LYS A 32 -0.69 16.03 15.77
C LYS A 32 -0.29 14.98 16.81
N ASN A 33 -1.07 13.90 16.96
CA ASN A 33 -0.80 12.81 17.88
C ASN A 33 0.44 12.01 17.44
N LEU A 34 0.56 11.67 16.15
CA LEU A 34 1.75 11.06 15.57
C LEU A 34 3.00 11.93 15.79
N TRP A 35 2.90 13.24 15.53
CA TRP A 35 4.03 14.17 15.73
C TRP A 35 4.45 14.26 17.21
N ARG A 36 3.49 14.27 18.13
CA ARG A 36 3.75 14.29 19.58
C ARG A 36 4.40 12.98 20.04
N SER A 37 3.91 11.83 19.56
CA SER A 37 4.46 10.52 19.90
C SER A 37 5.89 10.35 19.35
N LEU A 38 6.15 10.76 18.11
CA LEU A 38 7.49 10.79 17.53
C LEU A 38 8.46 11.75 18.26
N ARG A 39 7.95 12.86 18.84
CA ARG A 39 8.76 13.86 19.55
C ARG A 39 8.95 13.55 21.04
N ARG A 40 8.02 12.86 21.69
CA ARG A 40 8.15 12.44 23.10
C ARG A 40 9.00 11.17 23.20
N ARG A 41 10.33 11.38 23.13
CA ARG A 41 11.26 10.46 23.80
C ARG A 41 11.07 10.60 25.31
N ARG A 42 10.50 9.58 25.96
CA ARG A 42 10.80 9.20 27.35
C ARG A 42 10.05 9.89 28.51
N THR A 43 8.73 10.00 28.44
CA THR A 43 7.94 10.01 29.69
C THR A 43 6.70 9.17 29.50
N GLY A 44 6.68 8.00 30.13
CA GLY A 44 5.51 7.16 30.19
C GLY A 44 4.44 7.88 31.00
N GLU A 45 3.30 8.13 30.36
CA GLU A 45 1.97 8.13 30.96
C GLU A 45 0.97 8.37 29.83
N GLY A 46 0.10 7.39 29.63
CA GLY A 46 -0.99 7.42 28.67
C GLY A 46 -2.09 8.38 29.12
N GLU A 47 -1.83 9.68 28.98
CA GLU A 47 -2.88 10.69 28.92
C GLU A 47 -3.27 10.90 27.45
N LEU A 48 -4.25 10.10 27.02
CA LEU A 48 -5.16 10.48 25.94
C LEU A 48 -5.90 11.73 26.42
N ASP A 49 -5.77 12.81 25.66
CA ASP A 49 -6.35 14.13 25.90
C ASP A 49 -7.89 14.01 26.05
N GLU A 50 -8.49 14.79 26.95
CA GLU A 50 -9.92 14.76 27.35
C GLU A 50 -10.94 15.05 26.21
N GLY A 51 -10.49 15.10 24.95
CA GLY A 51 -11.30 15.32 23.74
C GLY A 51 -11.37 14.14 22.78
N GLU A 52 -10.77 12.99 23.11
CA GLU A 52 -10.84 11.77 22.28
C GLU A 52 -12.12 10.99 22.62
N TYR A 53 -12.87 10.55 21.59
CA TYR A 53 -14.04 9.68 21.79
C TYR A 53 -13.59 8.39 22.48
N THR A 54 -13.74 8.35 23.81
CA THR A 54 -13.33 7.23 24.63
C THR A 54 -14.40 6.15 24.55
N ASP A 55 -14.39 5.43 23.43
CA ASP A 55 -15.17 4.21 23.27
C ASP A 55 -14.82 3.21 24.39
N VAL A 56 -15.80 2.38 24.77
CA VAL A 56 -15.66 1.31 25.77
C VAL A 56 -14.46 0.42 25.44
N HIS A 57 -14.21 0.17 24.16
CA HIS A 57 -13.03 -0.58 23.70
C HIS A 57 -11.72 0.13 24.03
N ALA A 58 -11.60 1.43 23.77
CA ALA A 58 -10.39 2.19 24.08
C ALA A 58 -10.14 2.24 25.59
N ARG A 59 -11.20 2.41 26.39
CA ARG A 59 -11.10 2.38 27.86
C ARG A 59 -10.59 1.04 28.38
N LEU A 60 -11.06 -0.07 27.83
CA LEU A 60 -10.61 -1.42 28.19
C LEU A 60 -9.17 -1.68 27.73
N MET A 61 -8.76 -1.12 26.59
CA MET A 61 -7.41 -1.28 26.04
C MET A 61 -6.35 -0.46 26.78
N LYS A 62 -6.73 0.54 27.57
CA LYS A 62 -5.81 1.38 28.38
C LYS A 62 -4.89 0.59 29.31
N ASN A 63 -5.32 -0.60 29.73
CA ASN A 63 -4.51 -1.46 30.60
C ASN A 63 -3.34 -2.14 29.88
N TYR A 64 -3.32 -2.14 28.54
CA TYR A 64 -2.25 -2.76 27.77
C TYR A 64 -1.23 -1.71 27.30
N PRO A 65 0.08 -2.00 27.39
CA PRO A 65 1.10 -1.09 26.91
C PRO A 65 1.07 -1.04 25.38
N GLU A 66 0.93 0.18 24.83
CA GLU A 66 0.95 0.40 23.39
C GLU A 66 2.30 0.03 22.76
N VAL A 67 2.27 -0.23 21.45
CA VAL A 67 3.48 -0.47 20.65
C VAL A 67 4.08 0.86 20.29
N SER A 68 5.39 1.00 20.48
CA SER A 68 6.09 2.22 20.09
C SER A 68 6.06 2.39 18.58
N GLU A 69 5.74 3.59 18.09
CA GLU A 69 5.75 3.94 16.68
C GLU A 69 7.10 3.69 16.00
N TYR A 70 8.21 3.74 16.75
CA TYR A 70 9.54 3.44 16.23
C TYR A 70 9.69 1.99 15.73
N TRP A 71 8.89 1.04 16.24
CA TRP A 71 8.91 -0.34 15.76
C TRP A 71 8.37 -0.41 14.32
N PHE A 72 7.25 0.28 14.06
CA PHE A 72 6.67 0.41 12.72
C PHE A 72 7.59 1.17 11.77
N LEU A 73 8.17 2.29 12.23
CA LEU A 73 9.12 3.06 11.45
C LEU A 73 10.38 2.24 11.12
N GLY A 74 10.89 1.47 12.07
CA GLY A 74 12.03 0.59 11.88
C GLY A 74 11.76 -0.47 10.80
N VAL A 75 10.60 -1.14 10.86
CA VAL A 75 10.20 -2.13 9.85
C VAL A 75 10.04 -1.47 8.47
N LEU A 76 9.41 -0.29 8.40
CA LEU A 76 9.26 0.47 7.15
C LEU A 76 10.63 0.81 6.54
N LEU A 77 11.56 1.31 7.35
CA LEU A 77 12.91 1.66 6.88
C LEU A 77 13.71 0.42 6.46
N CYS A 78 13.64 -0.68 7.20
CA CYS A 78 14.27 -1.94 6.82
C CYS A 78 13.71 -2.47 5.49
N ALA A 79 12.39 -2.50 5.33
CA ALA A 79 11.74 -2.95 4.09
C ALA A 79 12.07 -2.03 2.90
N ALA A 80 12.07 -0.70 3.11
CA ALA A 80 12.45 0.27 2.09
C ALA A 80 13.93 0.12 1.69
N ALA A 81 14.83 -0.14 2.64
CA ALA A 81 16.24 -0.39 2.38
C ALA A 81 16.45 -1.68 1.58
N CYS A 82 15.74 -2.76 1.92
CA CYS A 82 15.74 -3.99 1.12
C CYS A 82 15.21 -3.74 -0.30
N GLY A 83 14.14 -2.95 -0.44
CA GLY A 83 13.61 -2.54 -1.74
C GLY A 83 14.63 -1.76 -2.57
N PHE A 84 15.32 -0.80 -1.95
CA PHE A 84 16.36 -0.01 -2.60
C PHE A 84 17.54 -0.90 -3.04
N ALA A 85 18.01 -1.79 -2.17
CA ALA A 85 19.08 -2.73 -2.48
C ALA A 85 18.72 -3.68 -3.63
N CYS A 86 17.46 -4.13 -3.71
CA CYS A 86 16.99 -4.98 -4.79
C CYS A 86 17.01 -4.25 -6.15
N VAL A 87 16.54 -3.00 -6.17
CA VAL A 87 16.51 -2.18 -7.41
C VAL A 87 17.92 -1.79 -7.87
N THR A 88 18.88 -1.61 -6.98
CA THR A 88 20.27 -1.29 -7.36
C THR A 88 21.10 -2.52 -7.72
N ALA A 89 20.83 -3.68 -7.11
CA ALA A 89 21.57 -4.91 -7.36
C ALA A 89 21.20 -5.59 -8.68
N TYR A 90 19.94 -5.45 -9.12
CA TYR A 90 19.46 -6.06 -10.37
C TYR A 90 19.34 -5.05 -11.50
N PRO A 91 19.66 -5.43 -12.75
CA PRO A 91 19.58 -4.53 -13.91
C PRO A 91 18.12 -4.31 -14.31
N THR A 92 17.41 -3.44 -13.59
CA THR A 92 16.00 -3.10 -13.87
C THR A 92 15.84 -2.00 -14.91
N PHE A 93 16.94 -1.35 -15.35
CA PHE A 93 16.94 -0.20 -16.26
C PHE A 93 16.12 1.00 -15.71
N THR A 94 16.11 1.18 -14.40
CA THR A 94 15.29 2.19 -13.71
C THR A 94 16.08 2.97 -12.68
N SER A 95 15.69 4.23 -12.44
CA SER A 95 16.21 5.01 -11.33
C SER A 95 15.74 4.42 -10.00
N ALA A 96 16.64 4.32 -9.02
CA ALA A 96 16.31 3.89 -7.66
C ALA A 96 15.31 4.83 -6.94
N ALA A 97 15.06 6.02 -7.52
CA ALA A 97 14.06 6.96 -7.04
C ALA A 97 12.61 6.43 -7.14
N VAL A 98 12.34 5.38 -7.92
CA VAL A 98 11.00 4.77 -8.02
C VAL A 98 10.48 4.29 -6.67
N VAL A 99 11.37 3.80 -5.79
CA VAL A 99 11.02 3.30 -4.45
C VAL A 99 10.47 4.43 -3.55
N PRO A 100 11.20 5.54 -3.29
CA PRO A 100 10.69 6.62 -2.45
C PRO A 100 9.46 7.32 -3.06
N TYR A 101 9.37 7.46 -4.38
CA TYR A 101 8.16 8.02 -5.01
C TYR A 101 6.94 7.13 -4.81
N GLY A 102 7.10 5.80 -4.91
CA GLY A 102 6.02 4.84 -4.64
C GLY A 102 5.57 4.90 -3.18
N ILE A 103 6.51 4.90 -2.23
CA ILE A 103 6.19 5.01 -0.79
C ILE A 103 5.49 6.34 -0.49
N LEU A 104 5.93 7.45 -1.09
CA LEU A 104 5.29 8.75 -0.92
C LEU A 104 3.83 8.74 -1.39
N LEU A 105 3.57 8.13 -2.55
CA LEU A 105 2.22 7.96 -3.07
C LEU A 105 1.36 7.14 -2.09
N ALA A 106 1.89 6.04 -1.55
CA ALA A 106 1.19 5.23 -0.57
C ALA A 106 0.85 6.04 0.69
N ILE A 107 1.80 6.80 1.25
CA ILE A 107 1.57 7.63 2.45
C ILE A 107 0.44 8.65 2.22
N ILE A 108 0.42 9.30 1.07
CA ILE A 108 -0.59 10.32 0.73
C ILE A 108 -1.99 9.70 0.63
N PHE A 109 -2.11 8.55 -0.04
CA PHE A 109 -3.41 7.98 -0.37
C PHE A 109 -3.92 6.93 0.65
N VAL A 110 -3.08 6.38 1.52
CA VAL A 110 -3.51 5.42 2.55
C VAL A 110 -4.58 6.01 3.47
N VAL A 111 -4.39 7.23 3.97
CA VAL A 111 -5.32 7.87 4.89
C VAL A 111 -6.70 8.13 4.26
N PRO A 112 -6.82 8.84 3.11
CA PRO A 112 -8.14 9.11 2.54
C PRO A 112 -8.86 7.85 2.08
N LEU A 113 -8.14 6.86 1.53
CA LEU A 113 -8.75 5.59 1.13
C LEU A 113 -9.18 4.76 2.33
N GLY A 114 -8.41 4.79 3.42
CA GLY A 114 -8.77 4.13 4.66
C GLY A 114 -10.05 4.69 5.27
N ILE A 115 -10.21 6.02 5.28
CA ILE A 115 -11.43 6.68 5.78
C ILE A 115 -12.63 6.28 4.93
N ILE A 116 -12.53 6.35 3.60
CA ILE A 116 -13.64 5.97 2.72
C ILE A 116 -13.98 4.50 2.85
N GLY A 117 -12.98 3.62 2.88
CA GLY A 117 -13.19 2.19 3.12
C GLY A 117 -13.87 1.92 4.46
N ALA A 118 -13.55 2.70 5.50
CA ALA A 118 -14.16 2.57 6.81
C ALA A 118 -15.62 3.09 6.86
N VAL A 119 -15.95 4.15 6.14
CA VAL A 119 -17.31 4.75 6.12
C VAL A 119 -18.24 4.01 5.16
N THR A 120 -17.77 3.69 3.97
CA THR A 120 -18.60 3.12 2.89
C THR A 120 -18.58 1.60 2.84
N GLY A 121 -17.55 0.96 3.43
CA GLY A 121 -17.30 -0.47 3.27
C GLY A 121 -16.79 -0.87 1.88
N VAL A 122 -16.59 0.09 0.96
CA VAL A 122 -16.12 -0.17 -0.41
C VAL A 122 -14.65 0.19 -0.54
N GLY A 123 -13.85 -0.75 -1.04
CA GLY A 123 -12.43 -0.53 -1.32
C GLY A 123 -12.24 0.21 -2.65
N VAL A 124 -11.61 1.38 -2.60
CA VAL A 124 -11.21 2.13 -3.81
C VAL A 124 -9.78 1.75 -4.19
N THR A 125 -9.60 1.20 -5.40
CA THR A 125 -8.30 0.68 -5.86
C THR A 125 -7.48 1.75 -6.58
N LEU A 126 -6.25 2.07 -6.13
CA LEU A 126 -5.35 3.05 -6.78
C LEU A 126 -4.64 2.55 -8.05
N ASN A 127 -4.94 1.34 -8.50
CA ASN A 127 -4.15 0.65 -9.52
C ASN A 127 -3.97 1.51 -10.80
N VAL A 128 -5.08 2.03 -11.35
CA VAL A 128 -5.06 2.89 -12.54
C VAL A 128 -4.31 4.22 -12.30
N LEU A 129 -4.43 4.80 -11.10
CA LEU A 129 -3.73 6.06 -10.77
C LEU A 129 -2.22 5.85 -10.68
N ALA A 130 -1.80 4.75 -10.04
CA ALA A 130 -0.40 4.38 -9.95
C ALA A 130 0.18 4.06 -11.33
N GLU A 131 -0.60 3.41 -12.20
CA GLU A 131 -0.21 3.15 -13.59
C GLU A 131 -0.06 4.44 -14.41
N PHE A 132 -0.98 5.38 -14.24
CA PHE A 132 -0.94 6.67 -14.92
C PHE A 132 0.26 7.52 -14.46
N ILE A 133 0.43 7.69 -13.14
CA ILE A 133 1.54 8.48 -12.57
C ILE A 133 2.89 7.82 -12.88
N GLY A 134 3.01 6.52 -12.64
CA GLY A 134 4.24 5.78 -12.93
C GLY A 134 4.59 5.80 -14.41
N GLY A 135 3.59 5.67 -15.29
CA GLY A 135 3.74 5.74 -16.73
C GLY A 135 4.17 7.12 -17.23
N MET A 136 3.78 8.21 -16.56
CA MET A 136 4.28 9.56 -16.87
C MET A 136 5.75 9.74 -16.46
N ILE A 137 6.13 9.24 -15.27
CA ILE A 137 7.47 9.42 -14.69
C ILE A 137 8.52 8.57 -15.44
N SER A 138 8.17 7.35 -15.84
CA SER A 138 9.12 6.40 -16.43
C SER A 138 8.55 5.79 -17.72
N GLN A 139 8.46 6.61 -18.76
CA GLN A 139 7.99 6.19 -20.07
C GLN A 139 8.98 5.25 -20.75
N GLY A 140 8.44 4.23 -21.42
CA GLY A 140 9.22 3.28 -22.20
C GLY A 140 9.74 2.07 -21.41
N ASN A 141 9.55 2.01 -20.09
CA ASN A 141 9.99 0.88 -19.27
C ASN A 141 8.86 0.29 -18.41
N ALA A 142 8.30 -0.84 -18.85
CA ALA A 142 7.27 -1.58 -18.12
C ALA A 142 7.75 -2.14 -16.77
N LEU A 143 9.04 -2.46 -16.62
CA LEU A 143 9.60 -2.94 -15.36
C LEU A 143 9.56 -1.83 -14.29
N SER A 144 9.88 -0.58 -14.68
CA SER A 144 9.74 0.59 -13.81
C SER A 144 8.34 0.78 -13.30
N LEU A 145 7.37 0.65 -14.20
CA LEU A 145 5.97 0.82 -13.87
C LEU A 145 5.50 -0.24 -12.86
N ASN A 146 5.88 -1.49 -13.08
CA ASN A 146 5.54 -2.58 -12.16
C ASN A 146 6.17 -2.39 -10.78
N LEU A 147 7.41 -1.90 -10.70
CA LEU A 147 8.05 -1.56 -9.44
C LEU A 147 7.34 -0.39 -8.74
N PHE A 148 7.02 0.68 -9.47
CA PHE A 148 6.28 1.83 -8.93
C PHE A 148 4.90 1.40 -8.40
N LYS A 149 4.17 0.59 -9.16
CA LYS A 149 2.87 0.04 -8.78
C LYS A 149 2.97 -0.86 -7.55
N SER A 150 4.03 -1.66 -7.44
CA SER A 150 4.26 -2.50 -6.26
C SER A 150 4.50 -1.66 -5.02
N PHE A 151 5.39 -0.67 -5.08
CA PHE A 151 5.68 0.18 -3.92
C PHE A 151 4.58 1.18 -3.58
N GLY A 152 3.80 1.64 -4.55
CA GLY A 152 2.70 2.59 -4.34
C GLY A 152 1.36 1.91 -4.04
N TYR A 153 0.81 1.19 -5.01
CA TYR A 153 -0.53 0.61 -4.89
C TYR A 153 -0.57 -0.60 -3.97
N VAL A 154 0.33 -1.58 -4.17
CA VAL A 154 0.29 -2.84 -3.40
C VAL A 154 0.60 -2.58 -1.92
N THR A 155 1.58 -1.73 -1.63
CA THR A 155 1.85 -1.25 -0.26
C THR A 155 0.62 -0.58 0.37
N CYS A 156 -0.09 0.28 -0.37
CA CYS A 156 -1.31 0.92 0.14
C CYS A 156 -2.41 -0.10 0.45
N ALA A 157 -2.60 -1.09 -0.41
CA ALA A 157 -3.59 -2.15 -0.19
C ALA A 157 -3.26 -3.01 1.03
N HIS A 158 -1.98 -3.36 1.22
CA HIS A 158 -1.53 -4.07 2.41
C HIS A 158 -1.66 -3.22 3.68
N ALA A 159 -1.36 -1.92 3.62
CA ALA A 159 -1.53 -1.02 4.75
C ALA A 159 -3.00 -0.90 5.20
N LEU A 160 -3.94 -0.89 4.25
CA LEU A 160 -5.36 -0.90 4.57
C LEU A 160 -5.80 -2.21 5.23
N SER A 161 -5.38 -3.35 4.67
CA SER A 161 -5.66 -4.67 5.25
C SER A 161 -5.05 -4.80 6.66
N PHE A 162 -3.82 -4.33 6.83
CA PHE A 162 -3.13 -4.27 8.11
C PHE A 162 -3.89 -3.43 9.15
N THR A 163 -4.46 -2.29 8.73
CA THR A 163 -5.28 -1.44 9.59
C THR A 163 -6.59 -2.13 9.99
N GLN A 164 -7.20 -2.90 9.08
CA GLN A 164 -8.39 -3.71 9.39
C GLN A 164 -8.07 -4.78 10.44
N ASP A 165 -6.92 -5.45 10.33
CA ASP A 165 -6.48 -6.44 11.31
C ASP A 165 -6.23 -5.82 12.69
N LEU A 166 -5.60 -4.64 12.75
CA LEU A 166 -5.42 -3.90 14.00
C LEU A 166 -6.76 -3.54 14.64
N LYS A 167 -7.73 -3.10 13.84
CA LYS A 167 -9.08 -2.81 14.33
C LYS A 167 -9.78 -4.04 14.87
N LEU A 168 -9.66 -5.18 14.18
CA LEU A 168 -10.19 -6.46 14.66
C LEU A 168 -9.52 -6.88 15.98
N ALA A 169 -8.19 -6.79 16.07
CA ALA A 169 -7.46 -7.11 17.30
C ALA A 169 -7.86 -6.22 18.48
N HIS A 170 -8.11 -4.93 18.21
CA HIS A 170 -8.64 -3.98 19.20
C HIS A 170 -10.05 -4.39 19.68
N TYR A 171 -10.91 -4.87 18.78
CA TYR A 171 -12.23 -5.40 19.14
C TYR A 171 -12.19 -6.71 19.91
N LEU A 172 -11.16 -7.53 19.70
CA LEU A 172 -10.92 -8.78 20.43
C LEU A 172 -10.13 -8.60 21.73
N LYS A 173 -9.67 -7.38 22.02
CA LYS A 173 -8.90 -7.01 23.23
C LYS A 173 -7.57 -7.76 23.31
N ILE A 174 -6.96 -8.02 22.16
CA ILE A 174 -5.64 -8.65 22.09
C ILE A 174 -4.57 -7.58 22.38
N PRO A 175 -3.60 -7.84 23.26
CA PRO A 175 -2.55 -6.88 23.56
C PRO A 175 -1.76 -6.50 22.30
N PRO A 176 -1.54 -5.20 22.02
CA PRO A 176 -1.06 -4.72 20.73
C PRO A 176 0.35 -5.20 20.39
N ARG A 177 1.21 -5.43 21.39
CA ARG A 177 2.56 -6.01 21.20
C ARG A 177 2.52 -7.43 20.63
N HIS A 178 1.55 -8.24 21.06
CA HIS A 178 1.39 -9.61 20.56
C HIS A 178 0.81 -9.58 19.15
N THR A 179 -0.14 -8.69 18.89
CA THR A 179 -0.69 -8.48 17.53
C THR A 179 0.42 -8.11 16.55
N PHE A 180 1.29 -7.16 16.91
CA PHE A 180 2.44 -6.78 16.09
C PHE A 180 3.37 -7.96 15.81
N ALA A 181 3.75 -8.72 16.84
CA ALA A 181 4.62 -9.88 16.68
C ALA A 181 3.98 -10.96 15.79
N ALA A 182 2.69 -11.24 15.98
CA ALA A 182 1.95 -12.19 15.15
C ALA A 182 1.92 -11.78 13.68
N GLN A 183 1.64 -10.49 13.40
CA GLN A 183 1.64 -9.95 12.04
C GLN A 183 3.04 -10.01 11.41
N MET A 184 4.10 -9.70 12.16
CA MET A 184 5.48 -9.78 11.66
C MET A 184 5.90 -11.22 11.33
N VAL A 185 5.57 -12.18 12.20
CA VAL A 185 5.89 -13.60 11.94
C VAL A 185 5.11 -14.12 10.75
N ALA A 186 3.80 -13.83 10.68
CA ALA A 186 2.95 -14.26 9.56
C ALA A 186 3.40 -13.67 8.22
N THR A 187 3.78 -12.39 8.18
CA THR A 187 4.27 -11.74 6.96
C THR A 187 5.61 -12.31 6.49
N LEU A 188 6.53 -12.61 7.41
CA LEU A 188 7.80 -13.27 7.07
C LEU A 188 7.57 -14.66 6.48
N ILE A 189 6.76 -15.50 7.13
CA ILE A 189 6.42 -16.84 6.63
C ILE A 189 5.76 -16.74 5.26
N SER A 190 4.77 -15.86 5.11
CA SER A 190 4.06 -15.64 3.84
C SER A 190 5.01 -15.22 2.71
N THR A 191 6.00 -14.38 3.01
CA THR A 191 7.00 -13.93 2.03
C THR A 191 7.83 -15.12 1.52
N PHE A 192 8.35 -15.97 2.40
CA PHE A 192 9.14 -17.13 1.99
C PHE A 192 8.31 -18.16 1.22
N VAL A 193 7.10 -18.44 1.70
CA VAL A 193 6.19 -19.39 1.05
C VAL A 193 5.80 -18.90 -0.35
N SER A 194 5.48 -17.61 -0.49
CA SER A 194 5.12 -17.02 -1.79
C SER A 194 6.28 -17.09 -2.79
N VAL A 195 7.51 -16.82 -2.35
CA VAL A 195 8.72 -16.93 -3.19
C VAL A 195 8.99 -18.38 -3.59
N ALA A 196 8.85 -19.33 -2.65
CA ALA A 196 9.04 -20.75 -2.94
C ALA A 196 8.01 -21.27 -3.96
N ILE A 197 6.74 -20.91 -3.80
CA ILE A 197 5.68 -21.26 -4.75
C ILE A 197 5.98 -20.68 -6.14
N MET A 198 6.40 -19.42 -6.21
CA MET A 198 6.76 -18.78 -7.47
C MET A 198 7.95 -19.47 -8.14
N GLY A 199 8.97 -19.88 -7.37
CA GLY A 199 10.10 -20.66 -7.88
C GLY A 199 9.68 -22.01 -8.47
N ILE A 200 8.79 -22.74 -7.78
CA ILE A 200 8.24 -24.02 -8.28
C ILE A 200 7.43 -23.81 -9.56
N GLN A 201 6.65 -22.72 -9.63
CA GLN A 201 5.86 -22.42 -10.82
C GLN A 201 6.74 -22.17 -12.04
N PHE A 202 7.89 -21.50 -11.90
CA PHE A 202 8.79 -21.25 -13.04
C PHE A 202 9.55 -22.47 -13.55
N ASP A 203 9.63 -23.56 -12.77
CA ASP A 203 10.31 -24.80 -13.18
C ASP A 203 9.48 -25.62 -14.19
N PHE A 204 8.16 -25.42 -14.23
CA PHE A 204 7.32 -26.10 -15.21
C PHE A 204 7.53 -25.52 -16.63
N LYS A 205 7.54 -26.41 -17.63
CA LYS A 205 7.64 -26.03 -19.05
C LYS A 205 6.30 -25.49 -19.57
N ASP A 206 6.34 -24.42 -20.36
CA ASP A 206 5.18 -23.78 -21.01
C ASP A 206 4.11 -23.20 -20.07
N VAL A 207 4.51 -22.68 -18.90
CA VAL A 207 3.60 -22.01 -17.96
C VAL A 207 3.01 -20.73 -18.58
N CYS A 208 1.72 -20.48 -18.31
CA CYS A 208 0.95 -19.38 -18.90
C CYS A 208 0.71 -19.47 -20.43
N SER A 209 1.05 -20.59 -21.07
CA SER A 209 0.70 -20.90 -22.47
C SER A 209 -0.69 -21.56 -22.59
N PRO A 210 -1.40 -21.43 -23.73
CA PRO A 210 -2.64 -22.17 -23.98
C PRO A 210 -2.49 -23.71 -23.88
N HIS A 211 -1.27 -24.21 -24.08
CA HIS A 211 -0.94 -25.63 -24.03
C HIS A 211 -0.22 -26.06 -22.74
N ALA A 212 -0.27 -25.25 -21.68
CA ALA A 212 0.42 -25.52 -20.43
C ALA A 212 0.00 -26.88 -19.82
N PRO A 213 0.96 -27.69 -19.33
CA PRO A 213 0.64 -28.89 -18.57
C PRO A 213 -0.20 -28.50 -17.34
N MET A 214 -1.18 -29.35 -16.99
CA MET A 214 -2.10 -29.12 -15.86
C MET A 214 -3.02 -27.88 -15.98
N ARG A 215 -3.15 -27.27 -17.17
CA ARG A 215 -4.00 -26.08 -17.41
C ARG A 215 -3.62 -24.89 -16.51
N PHE A 216 -2.33 -24.69 -16.25
CA PHE A 216 -1.83 -23.46 -15.62
C PHE A 216 -1.96 -22.26 -16.58
N SER A 217 -3.19 -21.82 -16.82
CA SER A 217 -3.49 -20.57 -17.51
C SER A 217 -3.35 -19.41 -16.53
N CYS A 218 -2.67 -18.34 -16.94
CA CYS A 218 -2.38 -17.18 -16.08
C CYS A 218 -3.13 -15.93 -16.54
N PRO A 219 -4.48 -15.90 -16.50
CA PRO A 219 -5.25 -14.76 -16.97
C PRO A 219 -4.90 -13.49 -16.17
N GLY A 220 -4.66 -13.61 -14.86
CA GLY A 220 -4.23 -12.50 -14.01
C GLY A 220 -2.86 -11.94 -14.42
N ASN A 221 -1.81 -12.77 -14.49
CA ASN A 221 -0.49 -12.28 -14.89
C ASN A 221 -0.49 -11.69 -16.30
N ASN A 222 -1.27 -12.26 -17.23
CA ASN A 222 -1.40 -11.72 -18.58
C ASN A 222 -2.07 -10.34 -18.61
N THR A 223 -3.09 -10.09 -17.77
CA THR A 223 -3.68 -8.74 -17.66
C THR A 223 -2.72 -7.75 -17.02
N PHE A 224 -2.01 -8.15 -15.96
CA PHE A 224 -0.96 -7.32 -15.34
C PHE A 224 0.16 -6.98 -16.33
N PHE A 225 0.61 -7.95 -17.14
CA PHE A 225 1.61 -7.73 -18.18
C PHE A 225 1.09 -6.79 -19.27
N THR A 226 -0.11 -7.03 -19.78
CA THR A 226 -0.71 -6.20 -20.84
C THR A 226 -0.91 -4.76 -20.37
N ALA A 227 -1.35 -4.56 -19.12
CA ALA A 227 -1.47 -3.23 -18.51
C ALA A 227 -0.11 -2.54 -18.37
N ALA A 228 0.93 -3.26 -17.93
CA ALA A 228 2.28 -2.72 -17.83
C ALA A 228 2.86 -2.33 -19.19
N VAL A 229 2.54 -3.08 -20.25
CA VAL A 229 2.91 -2.73 -21.63
C VAL A 229 2.17 -1.46 -22.07
N LEU A 230 0.86 -1.40 -21.90
CA LEU A 230 0.03 -0.26 -22.29
C LEU A 230 0.48 1.04 -21.58
N TRP A 231 0.55 1.02 -20.26
CA TRP A 231 0.82 2.20 -19.46
C TRP A 231 2.31 2.51 -19.29
N GLY A 232 3.17 1.50 -19.37
CA GLY A 232 4.61 1.64 -19.15
C GLY A 232 5.40 1.82 -20.44
N THR A 233 5.21 0.95 -21.44
CA THR A 233 5.98 1.02 -22.69
C THR A 233 5.45 2.05 -23.68
N ILE A 234 4.13 2.10 -23.88
CA ILE A 234 3.51 3.12 -24.77
C ILE A 234 3.45 4.45 -24.01
N GLY A 235 3.04 4.40 -22.75
CA GLY A 235 2.98 5.57 -21.87
C GLY A 235 1.69 6.38 -22.06
N PRO A 236 1.16 6.99 -20.99
CA PRO A 236 -0.08 7.76 -21.04
C PRO A 236 0.00 8.97 -21.98
N LEU A 237 1.19 9.55 -22.15
CA LEU A 237 1.41 10.69 -23.06
C LEU A 237 1.18 10.35 -24.54
N LYS A 238 1.47 9.12 -24.98
CA LYS A 238 1.19 8.69 -26.36
C LYS A 238 -0.25 8.21 -26.55
N VAL A 239 -0.90 7.76 -25.48
CA VAL A 239 -2.30 7.26 -25.51
C VAL A 239 -3.32 8.41 -25.38
N PHE A 240 -3.01 9.43 -24.57
CA PHE A 240 -3.94 10.53 -24.22
C PHE A 240 -3.41 11.92 -24.56
N GLY A 241 -2.18 12.05 -25.06
CA GLY A 241 -1.62 13.34 -25.47
C GLY A 241 -2.21 13.85 -26.79
N ALA A 242 -2.13 15.16 -27.00
CA ALA A 242 -2.49 15.76 -28.28
C ALA A 242 -1.53 15.25 -29.36
N HIS A 243 -2.08 14.72 -30.46
CA HIS A 243 -1.31 14.39 -31.65
C HIS A 243 -0.71 15.68 -32.21
N VAL A 244 0.59 15.88 -32.01
CA VAL A 244 1.43 16.79 -32.79
C VAL A 244 2.36 15.94 -33.63
#